data_AF-X0M2J0-F1
#
_entry.id   AF-X0M2J0-F1
#
_cell.length_a   1.000
_cell.length_b   1.000
_cell.length_c   1.000
_cell.angle_alpha   90.00
_cell.angle_beta   90.00
_cell.angle_gamma   90.00
#
_symmetry.space_group_name_H-M   'P 1'
#
loop_
_entity.id
_entity.type
_entity.pdbx_description
1 polymer ?
#
loop_
_entity_poly.entity_id
_entity_poly.type
_entity_poly.pdbx_seq_one_letter_code
_entity_poly.pdbx_strand_id
1 'polypeptide(L)'
;MIYSDPFSISDEVEARPDVTIASVVRAAWTFVVHQYTGTDGVAVGAPLAGRNMAVSNIDKIVGPIVATVPIRVRVPSGKNSATISAFLRGVQDAAAAVIPFEQTGLQHMQNSVWKLNRPAVSRRYLW
;
A
#
# COMPACT_ATOMS: atom_id res chain seq x y z
N MET A 1 28.90 24.78 -14.52
CA MET A 1 27.92 23.82 -15.06
C MET A 1 27.47 22.95 -13.90
N ILE A 2 26.39 23.34 -13.23
CA ILE A 2 25.87 22.58 -12.08
C ILE A 2 25.05 21.44 -12.69
N TYR A 3 25.52 20.21 -12.54
CA TYR A 3 24.75 19.03 -12.91
C TYR A 3 23.66 18.85 -11.85
N SER A 4 22.47 19.36 -12.12
CA SER A 4 21.28 19.04 -11.34
C SER A 4 20.96 17.57 -11.60
N ASP A 5 21.14 16.73 -10.58
CA ASP A 5 20.77 15.32 -10.66
C ASP A 5 19.26 15.22 -10.91
N PRO A 6 18.82 14.68 -12.07
CA PRO A 6 17.41 14.56 -12.41
C PRO A 6 16.65 13.60 -11.46
N PHE A 7 17.36 12.84 -10.63
CA PHE A 7 16.79 11.98 -9.59
C PHE A 7 16.88 12.58 -8.19
N SER A 8 17.47 13.76 -8.02
CA SER A 8 17.42 14.50 -6.77
C SER A 8 15.97 14.88 -6.51
N ILE A 9 15.41 14.29 -5.45
CA ILE A 9 14.08 14.64 -4.95
C ILE A 9 14.17 16.13 -4.56
N SER A 10 13.35 16.97 -5.19
CA SER A 10 13.33 18.40 -4.88
C SER A 10 13.04 18.61 -3.39
N ASP A 11 13.70 19.61 -2.77
CA ASP A 11 13.52 19.98 -1.36
C ASP A 11 12.04 20.13 -0.96
N GLU A 12 11.16 20.45 -1.92
CA GLU A 12 9.70 20.55 -1.76
C GLU A 12 9.02 19.24 -1.31
N VAL A 13 9.53 18.07 -1.72
CA VAL A 13 9.01 16.76 -1.29
C VAL A 13 9.54 16.41 0.11
N GLU A 14 10.77 16.83 0.41
CA GLU A 14 11.38 16.69 1.73
C GLU A 14 10.71 17.60 2.78
N ALA A 15 10.21 18.75 2.35
CA ALA A 15 9.58 19.78 3.17
C ALA A 15 8.08 19.56 3.49
N ARG A 16 7.50 18.37 3.20
CA ARG A 16 6.15 18.02 3.69
C ARG A 16 6.26 17.21 4.99
N PRO A 17 6.21 17.85 6.18
CA PRO A 17 6.50 17.19 7.46
C PRO A 17 5.54 16.04 7.81
N ASP A 18 4.39 15.92 7.13
CA ASP A 18 3.30 15.03 7.52
C ASP A 18 3.24 13.71 6.73
N VAL A 19 4.04 13.56 5.67
CA VAL A 19 4.02 12.39 4.79
C VAL A 19 5.43 11.86 4.47
N THR A 20 5.56 10.54 4.44
CA THR A 20 6.82 9.85 4.15
C THR A 20 7.09 9.82 2.64
N ILE A 21 8.38 9.82 2.25
CA ILE A 21 8.83 9.63 0.86
C ILE A 21 8.24 8.33 0.27
N ALA A 22 8.17 7.26 1.07
CA ALA A 22 7.54 6.00 0.66
C ALA A 22 6.07 6.20 0.23
N SER A 23 5.32 7.07 0.91
CA SER A 23 3.93 7.38 0.56
C SER A 23 3.84 8.18 -0.73
N VAL A 24 4.78 9.09 -0.98
CA VAL A 24 4.88 9.84 -2.24
C VAL A 24 5.12 8.90 -3.42
N VAL A 25 6.10 7.99 -3.31
CA VAL A 25 6.40 7.01 -4.35
C VAL A 25 5.21 6.07 -4.60
N ARG A 26 4.58 5.57 -3.54
CA ARG A 26 3.38 4.72 -3.65
C ARG A 26 2.22 5.46 -4.31
N ALA A 27 2.00 6.72 -3.97
CA ALA A 27 0.95 7.55 -4.56
C ALA A 27 1.18 7.79 -6.05
N ALA A 28 2.41 8.16 -6.43
CA ALA A 28 2.80 8.34 -7.83
C ALA A 28 2.59 7.04 -8.63
N TRP A 29 3.02 5.91 -8.09
CA TRP A 29 2.83 4.61 -8.74
C TRP A 29 1.35 4.24 -8.89
N THR A 30 0.55 4.45 -7.84
CA THR A 30 -0.90 4.22 -7.86
C THR A 30 -1.57 5.07 -8.94
N PHE A 31 -1.17 6.33 -9.07
CA PHE A 31 -1.69 7.24 -10.09
C PHE A 31 -1.32 6.77 -11.51
N VAL A 32 -0.08 6.33 -11.73
CA VAL A 32 0.33 5.72 -13.01
C VAL A 32 -0.56 4.53 -13.35
N VAL A 33 -0.73 3.59 -12.41
CA VAL A 33 -1.58 2.40 -12.65
C VAL A 33 -3.04 2.79 -12.95
N HIS A 34 -3.58 3.79 -12.25
CA HIS A 34 -4.91 4.32 -12.56
C HIS A 34 -5.00 4.83 -13.99
N GLN A 35 -4.03 5.63 -14.46
CA GLN A 35 -4.00 6.15 -15.82
C GLN A 35 -3.97 5.05 -16.89
N TYR A 36 -3.27 3.94 -16.64
CA TYR A 36 -3.19 2.82 -17.58
C TYR A 36 -4.38 1.87 -17.53
N THR A 37 -5.08 1.77 -16.39
CA THR A 37 -6.17 0.79 -16.21
C THR A 37 -7.57 1.42 -16.27
N GLY A 38 -7.68 2.73 -16.11
CA GLY A 38 -8.96 3.44 -15.97
C GLY A 38 -9.72 3.07 -14.69
N THR A 39 -9.10 2.38 -13.74
CA THR A 39 -9.77 1.93 -12.50
C THR A 39 -9.51 2.89 -11.35
N ASP A 40 -10.56 3.34 -10.66
CA ASP A 40 -10.40 4.23 -9.50
C ASP A 40 -9.82 3.50 -8.28
N GLY A 41 -10.02 2.18 -8.16
CA GLY A 41 -9.56 1.39 -7.03
C GLY A 41 -8.34 0.54 -7.35
N VAL A 42 -7.15 1.10 -7.13
CA VAL A 42 -5.88 0.47 -7.45
C VAL A 42 -5.31 -0.28 -6.24
N ALA A 43 -4.79 -1.50 -6.46
CA ALA A 43 -4.08 -2.26 -5.45
C ALA A 43 -2.64 -2.52 -5.91
N VAL A 44 -1.66 -2.20 -5.06
CA VAL A 44 -0.23 -2.36 -5.34
C VAL A 44 0.45 -3.11 -4.20
N GLY A 45 1.44 -3.94 -4.52
CA GLY A 45 2.31 -4.54 -3.51
C GLY A 45 3.32 -3.51 -3.02
N ALA A 46 3.44 -3.36 -1.69
CA ALA A 46 4.39 -2.45 -1.08
C ALA A 46 5.27 -3.19 -0.06
N PRO A 47 6.60 -3.01 -0.11
CA PRO A 47 7.48 -3.52 0.91
C PRO A 47 7.34 -2.70 2.20
N LEU A 48 7.31 -3.40 3.32
CA LEU A 48 7.44 -2.89 4.69
C LEU A 48 8.65 -3.55 5.34
N ALA A 49 9.29 -2.83 6.25
CA ALA A 49 10.49 -3.32 6.95
C ALA A 49 10.21 -4.57 7.80
N GLY A 50 8.95 -4.81 8.17
CA GLY A 50 8.53 -5.97 8.96
C GLY A 50 9.01 -5.98 10.40
N ARG A 51 9.40 -4.80 10.91
CA ARG A 51 10.00 -4.60 12.23
C ARG A 51 9.00 -4.11 13.28
N ASN A 52 7.70 -4.17 12.98
CA ASN A 52 6.67 -3.66 13.89
C ASN A 52 6.04 -4.76 14.78
N MET A 53 6.67 -5.92 14.88
CA MET A 53 6.21 -7.01 15.74
C MET A 53 6.64 -6.79 17.19
N ALA A 54 5.86 -7.32 18.13
CA ALA A 54 6.18 -7.34 19.55
C ALA A 54 7.26 -8.38 19.90
N VAL A 55 8.43 -8.28 19.27
CA VAL A 55 9.62 -9.10 19.52
C VAL A 55 10.71 -8.20 20.07
N SER A 56 11.31 -8.59 21.20
CA SER A 56 12.40 -7.83 21.82
C SER A 56 13.58 -7.67 20.86
N ASN A 57 14.10 -6.45 20.72
CA ASN A 57 15.22 -6.11 19.85
C ASN A 57 14.99 -6.46 18.35
N ILE A 58 13.76 -6.44 17.86
CA ILE A 58 13.45 -6.74 16.44
C ILE A 58 14.20 -5.82 15.46
N ASP A 59 14.51 -4.60 15.86
CA ASP A 59 15.34 -3.64 15.15
C ASP A 59 16.81 -4.07 15.02
N LYS A 60 17.27 -5.02 15.83
CA LYS A 60 18.66 -5.53 15.81
C LYS A 60 18.78 -6.92 15.20
N ILE A 61 17.65 -7.56 14.87
CA ILE A 61 17.64 -8.88 14.25
C ILE A 61 18.19 -8.77 12.82
N VAL A 62 19.20 -9.58 12.54
CA VAL A 62 19.76 -9.77 11.20
C VAL A 62 19.05 -10.96 10.56
N GLY A 63 18.24 -10.70 9.54
CA GLY A 63 17.49 -11.74 8.83
C GLY A 63 16.43 -11.16 7.88
N PRO A 64 15.83 -12.00 7.01
CA PRO A 64 14.79 -11.57 6.08
C PRO A 64 13.47 -11.39 6.84
N ILE A 65 13.22 -10.16 7.29
CA ILE A 65 11.97 -9.78 7.95
C ILE A 65 11.11 -8.83 7.12
N VAL A 66 11.58 -8.42 5.94
CA VAL A 66 10.81 -7.61 4.99
C VAL A 66 9.52 -8.34 4.60
N ALA A 67 8.40 -7.63 4.68
CA ALA A 67 7.10 -8.12 4.29
C ALA A 67 6.54 -7.31 3.13
N THR A 68 6.05 -7.98 2.09
CA THR A 68 5.34 -7.33 0.97
C THR A 68 3.84 -7.51 1.15
N VAL A 69 3.15 -6.40 1.36
CA VAL A 69 1.71 -6.37 1.62
C VAL A 69 0.95 -5.68 0.49
N PRO A 70 -0.29 -6.11 0.19
CA PRO A 70 -1.14 -5.39 -0.75
C PRO A 70 -1.69 -4.13 -0.06
N ILE A 71 -1.48 -2.97 -0.67
CA ILE A 71 -2.10 -1.71 -0.27
C ILE A 71 -3.11 -1.34 -1.35
N ARG A 72 -4.35 -1.09 -0.94
CA ARG A 72 -5.42 -0.65 -1.84
C ARG A 72 -5.76 0.81 -1.58
N VAL A 73 -5.74 1.61 -2.64
CA VAL A 73 -5.99 3.05 -2.59
C VAL A 73 -7.01 3.40 -3.66
N ARG A 74 -7.89 4.36 -3.35
CA ARG A 74 -8.76 4.98 -4.37
C ARG A 74 -8.11 6.24 -4.90
N VAL A 75 -7.91 6.32 -6.22
CA VAL A 75 -7.45 7.53 -6.89
C VAL A 75 -8.64 8.49 -7.02
N PRO A 76 -8.55 9.73 -6.52
CA PRO A 76 -9.61 10.71 -6.67
C PRO A 76 -9.83 11.05 -8.15
N SER A 77 -11.06 10.85 -8.66
CA SER A 77 -11.45 11.19 -10.03
C SER A 77 -12.76 11.99 -10.04
N GLY A 78 -12.94 12.90 -11.01
CA GLY A 78 -14.15 13.70 -11.18
C GLY A 78 -14.27 14.96 -10.29
N LYS A 79 -15.51 15.38 -9.97
CA LYS A 79 -15.82 16.63 -9.25
C LYS A 79 -15.38 16.65 -7.77
N ASN A 80 -15.04 15.49 -7.20
CA ASN A 80 -14.47 15.37 -5.85
C ASN A 80 -12.94 15.26 -5.92
N SER A 81 -12.29 16.29 -6.47
CA SER A 81 -10.83 16.37 -6.50
C SER A 81 -10.31 16.55 -5.08
N ALA A 82 -9.88 15.45 -4.45
CA ALA A 82 -9.17 15.53 -3.18
C ALA A 82 -7.84 16.25 -3.41
N THR A 83 -7.41 17.06 -2.46
CA THR A 83 -6.10 17.71 -2.53
C THR A 83 -4.99 16.65 -2.58
N ILE A 84 -3.87 16.97 -3.22
CA ILE A 84 -2.71 16.07 -3.28
C ILE A 84 -2.26 15.67 -1.86
N SER A 85 -2.33 16.59 -0.88
CA SER A 85 -2.04 16.28 0.52
C SER A 85 -2.99 15.23 1.10
N ALA A 86 -4.30 15.35 0.86
CA ALA A 86 -5.27 14.37 1.32
C ALA A 86 -5.05 13.00 0.66
N PHE A 87 -4.71 12.97 -0.63
CA PHE A 87 -4.37 11.73 -1.32
C PHE A 87 -3.12 11.05 -0.75
N LEU A 88 -2.03 11.80 -0.58
CA LEU A 88 -0.79 11.31 0.03
C LEU A 88 -1.03 10.79 1.46
N ARG A 89 -1.84 11.50 2.25
CA ARG A 89 -2.22 11.07 3.59
C ARG A 89 -3.02 9.77 3.56
N GLY A 90 -4.00 9.66 2.65
CA GLY A 90 -4.77 8.44 2.47
C GLY A 90 -3.90 7.23 2.08
N VAL A 91 -2.87 7.43 1.25
CA VAL A 91 -1.89 6.39 0.90
C VAL A 91 -1.06 6.00 2.11
N GLN A 92 -0.60 6.96 2.91
CA GLN A 92 0.15 6.69 4.14
C GLN A 92 -0.69 5.93 5.18
N ASP A 93 -1.93 6.34 5.38
CA ASP A 93 -2.85 5.71 6.32
C ASP A 93 -3.21 4.28 5.87
N ALA A 94 -3.43 4.07 4.56
CA ALA A 94 -3.63 2.74 4.00
C ALA A 94 -2.41 1.83 4.22
N ALA A 95 -1.19 2.37 4.11
CA ALA A 95 0.04 1.63 4.41
C ALA A 95 0.20 1.35 5.91
N ALA A 96 -0.21 2.27 6.78
CA ALA A 96 -0.16 2.07 8.23
C ALA A 96 -1.19 1.03 8.70
N ALA A 97 -2.37 0.99 8.08
CA ALA A 97 -3.45 0.08 8.45
C ALA A 97 -3.09 -1.41 8.25
N VAL A 98 -2.16 -1.72 7.34
CA VAL A 98 -1.73 -3.10 7.07
C VAL A 98 -0.58 -3.57 7.98
N ILE A 99 0.10 -2.66 8.68
CA ILE A 99 1.23 -2.96 9.57
C ILE A 99 0.92 -4.06 10.60
N PRO A 100 -0.21 -4.03 11.35
CA PRO A 100 -0.49 -5.07 12.34
C PRO A 100 -0.60 -6.48 11.74
N PHE A 101 -0.83 -6.56 10.43
CA PHE A 101 -1.02 -7.80 9.69
C PHE A 101 0.12 -8.08 8.71
N GLU A 102 1.22 -7.31 8.74
CA GLU A 102 2.25 -7.36 7.70
C GLU A 102 2.93 -8.72 7.57
N GLN A 103 2.96 -9.48 8.67
CA GLN A 103 3.51 -10.84 8.73
C GLN A 103 2.48 -11.93 8.40
N THR A 104 1.23 -11.56 8.09
CA THR A 104 0.24 -12.48 7.56
C THR A 104 0.63 -12.82 6.13
N GLY A 105 1.17 -14.02 5.91
CA GLY A 105 1.58 -14.43 4.56
C GLY A 105 0.45 -14.22 3.53
N LEU A 106 0.81 -13.78 2.31
CA LEU A 106 -0.14 -13.53 1.20
C LEU A 106 -1.11 -14.70 0.97
N GLN A 107 -0.62 -15.93 1.16
CA GLN A 107 -1.41 -17.16 1.05
C GLN A 107 -2.57 -17.18 2.04
N HIS A 108 -2.37 -16.74 3.29
CA HIS A 108 -3.42 -16.63 4.30
C HIS A 108 -4.41 -15.52 3.95
N MET A 109 -3.94 -14.39 3.43
CA MET A 109 -4.81 -13.31 2.96
C MET A 109 -5.70 -13.77 1.80
N GLN A 110 -5.11 -14.41 0.78
CA GLN A 110 -5.84 -14.93 -0.39
C GLN A 110 -6.87 -16.00 0.00
N ASN A 111 -6.48 -16.96 0.84
CA ASN A 111 -7.39 -17.99 1.34
C ASN A 111 -8.58 -17.40 2.12
N SER A 112 -8.35 -16.33 2.89
CA SER A 112 -9.40 -15.67 3.67
C SER A 112 -10.39 -14.93 2.78
N VAL A 113 -9.90 -14.14 1.81
CA VAL A 113 -10.75 -13.45 0.82
C VAL A 113 -11.58 -14.44 0.03
N TRP A 114 -10.96 -15.54 -0.41
CA TRP A 114 -11.67 -16.55 -1.17
C TRP A 114 -12.78 -17.24 -0.36
N LYS A 115 -12.53 -17.58 0.91
CA LYS A 115 -13.56 -18.16 1.78
C LYS A 115 -14.76 -17.22 1.96
N LEU A 116 -14.51 -15.91 2.09
CA LEU A 116 -15.55 -14.89 2.21
C LEU A 116 -16.37 -14.70 0.91
N ASN A 117 -15.76 -14.91 -0.25
CA ASN A 117 -16.40 -14.72 -1.56
C ASN A 117 -16.95 -16.03 -2.17
N ARG A 118 -17.05 -17.11 -1.40
CA ARG A 118 -17.64 -18.37 -1.87
C ARG A 118 -19.15 -18.21 -2.03
N PRO A 119 -19.73 -18.47 -3.22
CA PRO A 119 -21.18 -18.60 -3.32
C PRO A 119 -21.62 -19.76 -2.43
N ALA A 120 -22.68 -19.56 -1.64
CA ALA A 120 -23.28 -20.60 -0.84
C ALA A 120 -23.74 -21.71 -1.79
N VAL A 121 -23.00 -22.82 -1.82
CA VAL A 121 -23.40 -24.00 -2.59
C VAL A 121 -24.65 -24.55 -1.89
N SER A 122 -25.82 -24.22 -2.44
CA SER A 122 -27.10 -24.78 -2.04
C SER A 122 -27.03 -26.29 -2.24
N ARG A 123 -26.93 -27.04 -1.14
CA ARG A 123 -27.15 -28.50 -1.08
C ARG A 123 -28.62 -28.83 -1.33
N ARG A 124 -29.11 -28.49 -2.51
CA ARG A 124 -30.38 -28.96 -3.06
C ARG A 124 -29.96 -29.83 -4.23
N TYR A 125 -30.49 -31.04 -4.36
CA TYR A 125 -30.09 -32.09 -5.31
C TYR A 125 -28.92 -33.00 -4.85
N LEU A 126 -29.13 -33.71 -3.74
CA LEU A 126 -28.61 -35.07 -3.56
C LEU A 126 -29.78 -35.94 -3.05
N TRP A 127 -30.49 -36.54 -4.00
CA TRP A 127 -31.13 -37.85 -3.92
C TRP A 127 -30.89 -38.51 -5.28
#